data_AF-A0A1W9ZTH8-F1
#
_entry.id   AF-A0A1W9ZTH8-F1
#
_cell.length_a   1.000
_cell.length_b   1.000
_cell.length_c   1.000
_cell.angle_alpha   90.00
_cell.angle_beta   90.00
_cell.angle_gamma   90.00
#
_symmetry.space_group_name_H-M   'P 1'
#
loop_
_entity.id
_entity.type
_entity.pdbx_description
1 polymer ?
#
loop_
_entity_poly.entity_id
_entity_poly.type
_entity_poly.pdbx_seq_one_letter_code
_entity_poly.pdbx_strand_id
1 'polypeptide(L)'
;MTIIATTIVHPNPGVTWDDIQKQLKRATGLVRKHGAENVTALVNMIGGQGTNAIGLLMTAQDWATYGQIQQSLSTDPDYQGLLIDAGQIATWENYVSQTIEV
;
A
#
# COMPACT_ATOMS: atom_id res chain seq x y z
N MET A 1 20.19 -1.96 3.39
CA MET A 1 19.43 -3.19 3.10
C MET A 1 18.01 -2.77 2.79
N THR A 2 17.51 -3.08 1.59
CA THR A 2 16.21 -2.60 1.08
C THR A 2 15.06 -3.03 1.99
N ILE A 3 14.19 -2.07 2.31
CA ILE A 3 12.92 -2.31 3.01
C ILE A 3 11.85 -2.55 1.96
N ILE A 4 11.01 -3.55 2.18
CA ILE A 4 9.81 -3.84 1.39
C ILE A 4 8.61 -3.63 2.29
N ALA A 5 7.78 -2.64 1.95
CA ALA A 5 6.47 -2.47 2.55
C ALA A 5 5.40 -3.03 1.61
N THR A 6 4.60 -3.95 2.11
CA THR A 6 3.50 -4.59 1.39
C THR A 6 2.19 -4.29 2.08
N THR A 7 1.29 -3.59 1.40
CA THR A 7 -0.09 -3.38 1.84
C THR A 7 -0.98 -4.41 1.15
N ILE A 8 -1.63 -5.27 1.92
CA ILE A 8 -2.65 -6.20 1.42
C ILE A 8 -4.01 -5.54 1.61
N VAL A 9 -4.74 -5.31 0.52
CA VAL A 9 -6.05 -4.66 0.50
C VAL A 9 -7.14 -5.71 0.26
N HIS A 10 -8.20 -5.65 1.05
CA HIS A 10 -9.37 -6.51 0.98
C HIS A 10 -10.61 -5.65 0.65
N PRO A 11 -11.06 -5.63 -0.62
CA PRO A 11 -12.27 -4.92 -1.00
C PRO A 11 -13.52 -5.47 -0.28
N ASN A 12 -14.41 -4.58 0.15
CA ASN A 12 -15.70 -4.95 0.72
C ASN A 12 -16.60 -5.61 -0.34
N PRO A 13 -17.55 -6.49 0.07
CA PRO A 13 -18.50 -7.10 -0.87
C PRO A 13 -19.28 -6.04 -1.66
N GLY A 14 -19.37 -6.22 -2.98
CA GLY A 14 -20.12 -5.32 -3.87
C GLY A 14 -19.35 -4.09 -4.36
N VAL A 15 -18.14 -3.83 -3.88
CA VAL A 15 -17.28 -2.75 -4.38
C VAL A 15 -16.76 -3.10 -5.77
N THR A 16 -16.80 -2.11 -6.67
CA THR A 16 -16.35 -2.31 -8.05
C THR A 16 -14.83 -2.25 -8.15
N TRP A 17 -14.31 -2.94 -9.16
CA TRP A 17 -12.89 -2.91 -9.47
C TRP A 17 -12.39 -1.50 -9.83
N ASP A 18 -13.20 -0.70 -10.52
CA ASP A 18 -12.84 0.67 -10.92
C ASP A 18 -12.67 1.60 -9.71
N ASP A 19 -13.53 1.47 -8.70
CA ASP A 19 -13.43 2.24 -7.45
C ASP A 19 -12.12 1.94 -6.72
N ILE A 20 -11.74 0.66 -6.67
CA ILE A 20 -10.48 0.21 -6.07
C ILE A 20 -9.28 0.69 -6.88
N GLN A 21 -9.31 0.56 -8.21
CA GLN A 21 -8.22 1.04 -9.07
C GLN A 21 -7.97 2.54 -8.92
N LYS A 22 -9.04 3.35 -8.75
CA LYS A 22 -8.92 4.79 -8.52
C LYS A 22 -8.12 5.08 -7.25
N GLN A 23 -8.40 4.38 -6.16
CA GLN A 23 -7.67 4.57 -4.90
C GLN A 23 -6.23 4.04 -4.98
N LEU A 24 -5.98 2.90 -5.65
CA LEU A 24 -4.63 2.38 -5.85
C LEU A 24 -3.76 3.32 -6.68
N LYS A 25 -4.31 3.96 -7.72
CA LYS A 25 -3.61 4.99 -8.50
C LYS A 25 -3.24 6.20 -7.63
N ARG A 26 -4.13 6.64 -6.75
CA ARG A 26 -3.84 7.72 -5.78
C ARG A 26 -2.75 7.30 -4.79
N ALA A 27 -2.87 6.11 -4.19
CA ALA A 27 -1.92 5.57 -3.25
C ALA A 27 -0.51 5.47 -3.85
N THR A 28 -0.39 4.84 -5.03
CA THR A 28 0.90 4.70 -5.74
C THR A 28 1.52 6.04 -6.13
N GLY A 29 0.71 7.03 -6.52
CA GLY A 29 1.18 8.39 -6.78
C GLY A 29 1.73 9.09 -5.53
N LEU A 30 1.01 8.99 -4.41
CA LEU A 30 1.41 9.61 -3.14
C LEU A 30 2.68 8.99 -2.57
N VAL A 31 2.79 7.66 -2.53
CA VAL A 31 4.01 7.03 -2.00
C VAL A 31 5.24 7.36 -2.85
N ARG A 32 5.10 7.45 -4.19
CA ARG A 32 6.19 7.89 -5.09
C ARG A 32 6.57 9.35 -4.85
N LYS A 33 5.58 10.25 -4.69
CA LYS A 33 5.80 11.67 -4.37
C LYS A 33 6.65 11.83 -3.10
N HIS A 34 6.50 10.93 -2.13
CA HIS A 34 7.22 10.97 -0.85
C HIS A 34 8.53 10.18 -0.85
N GLY A 35 8.98 9.64 -1.99
CA GLY A 35 10.30 9.02 -2.13
C GLY A 35 10.31 7.50 -2.11
N ALA A 36 9.15 6.83 -2.20
CA ALA A 36 9.11 5.38 -2.35
C ALA A 36 9.61 4.95 -3.75
N GLU A 37 10.49 3.95 -3.78
CA GLU A 37 11.08 3.38 -5.00
C GLU A 37 10.36 2.07 -5.38
N ASN A 38 10.40 1.70 -6.67
CA ASN A 38 9.86 0.42 -7.21
C ASN A 38 8.41 0.09 -6.81
N VAL A 39 7.57 1.11 -6.71
CA VAL A 39 6.17 0.97 -6.29
C VAL A 39 5.38 0.17 -7.33
N THR A 40 4.83 -0.96 -6.92
CA THR A 40 4.13 -1.93 -7.78
C THR A 40 2.81 -2.35 -7.14
N ALA A 41 1.71 -2.28 -7.88
CA ALA A 41 0.42 -2.82 -7.47
C ALA A 41 0.14 -4.13 -8.22
N LEU A 42 -0.17 -5.20 -7.48
CA LEU A 42 -0.43 -6.55 -7.99
C LEU A 42 -1.77 -7.05 -7.46
N VAL A 43 -2.60 -7.60 -8.34
CA VAL A 43 -3.80 -8.34 -7.93
C VAL A 43 -3.37 -9.75 -7.55
N ASN A 44 -3.58 -10.13 -6.30
CA ASN A 44 -3.24 -11.46 -5.81
C ASN A 44 -4.51 -12.30 -5.71
N MET A 45 -4.69 -13.22 -6.65
CA MET A 45 -5.68 -14.28 -6.47
C MET A 45 -5.05 -15.41 -5.66
N ILE A 46 -5.20 -15.35 -4.33
CA ILE A 46 -4.81 -16.46 -3.44
C ILE A 46 -5.88 -17.53 -3.51
N GLY A 47 -5.54 -18.79 -3.79
CA GLY A 47 -6.50 -19.90 -3.65
C GLY A 47 -6.89 -20.10 -2.18
N GLY A 48 -8.16 -19.87 -1.82
CA GLY A 48 -8.67 -20.01 -0.44
C GLY A 48 -9.42 -18.76 0.06
N GLN A 49 -9.55 -18.57 1.38
CA GLN A 49 -10.32 -17.44 1.96
C GLN A 49 -9.73 -16.05 1.68
N GLY A 50 -8.47 -15.97 1.22
CA GLY A 50 -7.83 -14.73 0.76
C GLY A 50 -8.02 -14.43 -0.74
N THR A 51 -8.87 -15.17 -1.44
CA THR A 51 -9.24 -14.87 -2.84
C THR A 51 -9.80 -13.45 -2.89
N ASN A 52 -9.38 -12.64 -3.87
CA ASN A 52 -9.76 -11.23 -4.06
C ASN A 52 -9.01 -10.20 -3.18
N ALA A 53 -7.74 -10.42 -2.88
CA ALA A 53 -6.87 -9.44 -2.23
C ALA A 53 -5.93 -8.75 -3.24
N ILE A 54 -5.49 -7.53 -2.93
CA ILE A 54 -4.57 -6.76 -3.78
C ILE A 54 -3.33 -6.43 -2.98
N GLY A 55 -2.16 -6.80 -3.48
CA GLY A 55 -0.87 -6.42 -2.88
C GLY A 55 -0.34 -5.15 -3.50
N LEU A 56 -0.13 -4.11 -2.70
CA LEU A 56 0.64 -2.93 -3.07
C LEU A 56 2.02 -3.03 -2.42
N LEU A 57 3.07 -3.12 -3.23
CA LEU A 57 4.45 -3.18 -2.78
C LEU A 57 5.15 -1.85 -3.04
N MET A 58 5.94 -1.41 -2.07
CA MET A 58 6.93 -0.36 -2.28
C MET A 58 8.26 -0.74 -1.63
N THR A 59 9.33 -0.15 -2.14
CA THR A 59 10.66 -0.29 -1.55
C THR A 59 11.17 1.04 -1.02
N ALA A 60 11.97 0.97 0.05
CA ALA A 60 12.77 2.08 0.55
C ALA A 60 14.21 1.61 0.78
N GLN A 61 15.16 2.54 0.70
CA GLN A 61 16.59 2.22 0.78
C GLN A 61 17.00 1.59 2.12
N ASP A 62 16.45 2.11 3.22
CA ASP A 62 16.68 1.66 4.58
C ASP A 62 15.50 2.04 5.51
N TRP A 63 15.62 1.68 6.79
CA TRP A 63 14.61 1.95 7.81
C TRP A 63 14.43 3.44 8.12
N ALA A 64 15.49 4.25 8.01
CA ALA A 64 15.40 5.68 8.27
C ALA A 64 14.63 6.37 7.13
N THR A 65 14.93 6.04 5.88
CA THR A 65 14.18 6.49 4.71
C THR A 65 12.72 6.03 4.79
N TYR A 66 12.47 4.76 5.13
CA TYR A 66 11.11 4.26 5.33
C TYR A 66 10.34 5.06 6.41
N GLY A 67 10.98 5.32 7.55
CA GLY A 67 10.39 6.11 8.63
C GLY A 67 10.06 7.54 8.19
N GLN A 68 10.94 8.18 7.41
CA GLN A 68 10.68 9.50 6.83
C GLN A 68 9.49 9.48 5.87
N ILE A 69 9.43 8.51 4.96
CA ILE A 69 8.30 8.31 4.03
C ILE A 69 6.98 8.18 4.82
N GLN A 70 6.96 7.34 5.86
CA GLN A 70 5.76 7.11 6.68
C GLN A 70 5.34 8.38 7.44
N GLN A 71 6.30 9.09 8.05
CA GLN A 71 6.03 10.34 8.75
C GLN A 71 5.44 11.38 7.78
N SER A 72 6.06 11.56 6.61
CA SER A 72 5.58 12.49 5.59
C SER A 72 4.17 12.14 5.10
N LEU A 73 3.90 10.85 4.83
CA LEU A 73 2.57 10.37 4.46
C LEU A 73 1.53 10.66 5.55
N SER A 74 1.83 10.35 6.81
CA SER A 74 0.88 10.56 7.92
C SER A 74 0.45 12.02 8.12
N THR A 75 1.32 12.96 7.70
CA THR A 75 1.06 14.40 7.76
C THR A 75 0.51 14.98 6.45
N ASP A 76 0.44 14.20 5.37
CA ASP A 76 -0.08 14.66 4.07
C ASP A 76 -1.63 14.61 4.07
N PRO A 77 -2.33 15.75 3.90
CA PRO A 77 -3.80 15.78 3.86
C PRO A 77 -4.39 14.92 2.75
N ASP A 78 -3.70 14.78 1.60
CA ASP A 78 -4.18 13.94 0.50
C ASP A 78 -4.14 12.46 0.86
N TYR A 79 -3.14 12.05 1.67
CA TYR A 79 -3.04 10.70 2.19
C TYR A 79 -4.11 10.44 3.26
N GLN A 80 -4.35 11.40 4.15
CA GLN A 80 -5.44 11.30 5.12
C GLN A 80 -6.81 11.17 4.42
N GLY A 81 -7.06 11.97 3.39
CA GLY A 81 -8.27 11.87 2.55
C GLY A 81 -8.36 10.52 1.84
N LEU A 82 -7.25 10.01 1.31
CA LEU A 82 -7.19 8.65 0.74
C LEU A 82 -7.60 7.58 1.76
N LEU A 83 -7.10 7.65 3.00
CA LEU A 83 -7.43 6.65 4.04
C LEU A 83 -8.91 6.69 4.43
N ILE A 84 -9.51 7.88 4.48
CA ILE A 84 -10.96 8.05 4.72
C ILE A 84 -11.76 7.42 3.58
N ASP A 85 -11.44 7.77 2.33
CA ASP A 85 -12.15 7.26 1.15
C ASP A 85 -11.98 5.73 1.01
N ALA A 86 -10.75 5.23 1.20
CA ALA A 86 -10.43 3.81 1.08
C ALA A 86 -11.08 2.98 2.19
N GLY A 87 -11.14 3.50 3.42
CA GLY A 87 -11.76 2.83 4.57
C GLY A 87 -13.26 2.58 4.42
N GLN A 88 -13.93 3.27 3.49
CA GLN A 88 -15.33 3.01 3.16
C GLN A 88 -15.51 1.77 2.28
N ILE A 89 -14.49 1.41 1.50
CA ILE A 89 -14.60 0.41 0.43
C ILE A 89 -13.69 -0.81 0.62
N ALA A 90 -12.74 -0.76 1.54
CA ALA A 90 -11.82 -1.86 1.79
C ALA A 90 -11.25 -1.82 3.21
N THR A 91 -10.77 -2.96 3.68
CA THR A 91 -9.83 -3.06 4.80
C THR A 91 -8.43 -3.36 4.28
N TRP A 92 -7.40 -3.14 5.08
CA TRP A 92 -6.03 -3.47 4.70
C TRP A 92 -5.13 -3.84 5.87
N GLU A 93 -4.06 -4.56 5.56
CA GLU A 93 -2.98 -4.89 6.48
C GLU A 93 -1.65 -4.44 5.87
N ASN A 94 -0.72 -3.97 6.71
CA ASN A 94 0.61 -3.54 6.28
C ASN A 94 1.68 -4.46 6.85
N TYR A 95 2.48 -5.03 5.97
CA TYR A 95 3.65 -5.85 6.30
C TYR A 95 4.90 -5.08 5.91
N VAL A 96 5.84 -4.91 6.85
CA VAL A 96 7.14 -4.31 6.56
C VAL A 96 8.20 -5.37 6.78
N SER A 97 9.05 -5.54 5.78
CA SER A 97 10.05 -6.61 5.75
C SER A 97 11.38 -6.09 5.24
N GLN A 98 12.45 -6.74 5.69
CA GLN A 98 13.81 -6.56 5.24
C GLN A 98 14.46 -7.93 5.27
N THR A 99 15.22 -8.28 4.24
CA THR A 99 16.07 -9.46 4.30
C THR A 99 17.15 -9.22 5.36
N ILE A 100 17.24 -10.11 6.34
CA ILE A 100 18.34 -10.14 7.30
C ILE A 100 19.35 -11.15 6.75
N GLU A 101 20.63 -10.76 6.61
CA GLU A 101 21.69 -11.73 6.31
C GLU A 101 21.77 -12.75 7.44
N VAL A 102 21.83 -14.05 7.10
CA VAL A 102 22.01 -15.18 8.03
C VAL A 102 23.34 -15.85 7.77
#